data_AF-A0A7W1VRI4-F1
#
_entry.id   AF-A0A7W1VRI4-F1
#
_cell.length_a   1.000
_cell.length_b   1.000
_cell.length_c   1.000
_cell.angle_alpha   90.00
_cell.angle_beta   90.00
_cell.angle_gamma   90.00
#
_symmetry.space_group_name_H-M   'P 1'
#
loop_
_entity.id
_entity.type
_entity.pdbx_description
1 polymer ?
#
loop_
_entity_poly.entity_id
_entity_poly.type
_entity_poly.pdbx_seq_one_letter_code
_entity_poly.pdbx_strand_id
1 'polypeptide(L)'
;MRALELPNEVLSEKNRQEVLRAWIDGGMLSISVCNRFPERYRDDHAQIWGMLLSDIFHHVVDAVVLETSRTRKDVRESLRHSLEEVVGSDRGTRCGALKIHSRCALQLPDPDVSGDDNCVEIVRIALLPDSIRVIVLVGMWLPDNEESVWGNILYDAAAMIASTFNPERDADRVKADLLADILHYIDHPSTKYSGEYYNTQPERRAKRR
;
A
#
# COMPACT_ATOMS: atom_id res chain seq x y z
N MET A 1 -17.26 5.59 7.41
CA MET A 1 -16.12 4.77 6.97
C MET A 1 -16.19 4.51 5.47
N ARG A 2 -15.07 4.68 4.74
CA ARG A 2 -15.00 4.44 3.29
C ARG A 2 -14.01 3.31 2.97
N ALA A 3 -14.52 2.11 2.70
CA ALA A 3 -13.73 0.94 2.31
C ALA A 3 -13.42 0.93 0.80
N LEU A 4 -12.32 0.29 0.42
CA LEU A 4 -11.99 0.01 -0.98
C LEU A 4 -12.72 -1.24 -1.46
N GLU A 5 -13.47 -1.09 -2.56
CA GLU A 5 -14.14 -2.22 -3.21
C GLU A 5 -13.14 -3.06 -4.00
N LEU A 6 -13.24 -4.38 -3.89
CA LEU A 6 -12.50 -5.29 -4.76
C LEU A 6 -13.21 -5.36 -6.12
N PRO A 7 -12.46 -5.31 -7.23
CA PRO A 7 -13.02 -5.58 -8.55
C PRO A 7 -13.68 -6.97 -8.65
N ASN A 8 -14.66 -7.11 -9.54
CA ASN A 8 -15.45 -8.34 -9.68
C ASN A 8 -14.60 -9.56 -10.07
N GLU A 9 -13.55 -9.37 -10.86
CA GLU A 9 -12.60 -10.43 -11.23
C GLU A 9 -11.82 -10.93 -10.01
N VAL A 10 -11.54 -10.06 -9.03
CA VAL A 10 -10.96 -10.48 -7.76
C VAL A 10 -12.01 -11.23 -6.94
N LEU A 11 -13.22 -10.68 -6.82
CA LEU A 11 -14.31 -11.28 -6.05
C LEU A 11 -14.76 -12.66 -6.57
N SER A 12 -14.58 -12.94 -7.85
CA SER A 12 -14.92 -14.23 -8.46
C SER A 12 -13.81 -15.28 -8.37
N GLU A 13 -12.56 -14.88 -8.10
CA GLU A 13 -11.44 -15.80 -7.96
C GLU A 13 -11.51 -16.55 -6.61
N LYS A 14 -11.63 -17.88 -6.67
CA LYS A 14 -11.82 -18.76 -5.49
C LYS A 14 -10.53 -18.97 -4.69
N ASN A 15 -9.39 -18.91 -5.38
CA ASN A 15 -8.08 -19.12 -4.78
C ASN A 15 -7.39 -17.79 -4.47
N ARG A 16 -8.14 -16.69 -4.43
CA ARG A 16 -7.57 -15.42 -4.01
C ARG A 16 -7.17 -15.47 -2.54
N GLN A 17 -6.22 -14.64 -2.17
CA GLN A 17 -5.88 -14.40 -0.79
C GLN A 17 -5.62 -12.91 -0.58
N GLU A 18 -6.32 -12.32 0.38
CA GLU A 18 -6.03 -10.96 0.82
C GLU A 18 -4.89 -10.96 1.85
N VAL A 19 -3.89 -10.10 1.65
CA VAL A 19 -2.68 -10.05 2.49
C VAL A 19 -2.46 -8.72 3.19
N LEU A 20 -3.04 -7.62 2.69
CA LEU A 20 -2.92 -6.30 3.30
C LEU A 20 -4.19 -5.49 3.14
N ARG A 21 -4.63 -4.85 4.23
CA ARG A 21 -5.57 -3.72 4.23
C ARG A 21 -4.98 -2.60 5.07
N ALA A 22 -4.93 -1.39 4.54
CA ALA A 22 -4.39 -0.23 5.24
C ALA A 22 -5.40 0.92 5.26
N TRP A 23 -5.53 1.55 6.42
CA TRP A 23 -6.50 2.58 6.73
C TRP A 23 -5.82 3.79 7.33
N ILE A 24 -6.35 4.98 7.03
CA ILE A 24 -6.06 6.20 7.79
C ILE A 24 -7.23 6.46 8.73
N ASP A 25 -6.93 6.52 10.02
CA ASP A 25 -7.89 6.80 11.10
C ASP A 25 -7.25 7.72 12.14
N GLY A 26 -7.86 8.88 12.39
CA GLY A 26 -7.29 9.89 13.31
C GLY A 26 -5.88 10.38 12.94
N GLY A 27 -5.49 10.31 11.66
CA GLY A 27 -4.14 10.66 11.20
C GLY A 27 -3.07 9.59 11.44
N MET A 28 -3.46 8.40 11.90
CA MET A 28 -2.60 7.23 12.11
C MET A 28 -2.85 6.18 11.04
N LEU A 29 -1.82 5.37 10.72
CA LEU A 29 -1.93 4.23 9.83
C LEU A 29 -2.34 2.99 10.61
N SER A 30 -3.45 2.36 10.23
CA SER A 30 -3.91 1.08 10.79
C SER A 30 -3.90 -0.01 9.73
N ILE A 31 -3.40 -1.20 10.07
CA ILE A 31 -3.17 -2.29 9.11
C ILE A 31 -3.72 -3.62 9.60
N SER A 32 -4.44 -4.32 8.73
CA SER A 32 -4.63 -5.77 8.81
C SER A 32 -3.67 -6.47 7.85
N VAL A 33 -2.92 -7.45 8.33
CA VAL A 33 -1.86 -8.12 7.57
C VAL A 33 -1.90 -9.64 7.72
N CYS A 34 -1.59 -10.37 6.65
CA CYS A 34 -1.39 -11.81 6.67
C CYS A 34 0.00 -12.18 6.12
N ASN A 35 0.87 -12.68 7.00
CA ASN A 35 2.23 -13.11 6.64
C ASN A 35 2.31 -14.55 6.10
N ARG A 36 1.16 -15.17 5.82
CA ARG A 36 1.12 -16.55 5.30
C ARG A 36 0.90 -16.51 3.80
N PHE A 37 1.95 -16.37 3.03
CA PHE A 37 1.84 -16.34 1.58
C PHE A 37 1.51 -17.73 0.98
N PRO A 38 0.84 -17.80 -0.18
CA PRO A 38 0.68 -19.04 -0.93
C PRO A 38 2.04 -19.69 -1.24
N GLU A 39 2.09 -21.02 -1.34
CA GLU A 39 3.34 -21.78 -1.51
C GLU A 39 4.20 -21.40 -2.73
N ARG A 40 3.64 -20.73 -3.73
CA ARG A 40 4.44 -20.24 -4.87
C ARG A 40 5.30 -19.02 -4.53
N TYR A 41 5.00 -18.33 -3.43
CA TYR A 41 5.77 -17.22 -2.88
C TYR A 41 6.67 -17.74 -1.74
N ARG A 42 7.37 -18.85 -1.97
CA ARG A 42 8.17 -19.56 -0.95
C ARG A 42 9.47 -18.84 -0.57
N ASP A 43 9.73 -17.68 -1.17
CA ASP A 43 10.92 -16.89 -0.91
C ASP A 43 10.84 -16.16 0.44
N ASP A 44 11.92 -15.47 0.79
CA ASP A 44 12.02 -14.67 2.02
C ASP A 44 10.83 -13.70 2.13
N HIS A 45 10.04 -13.85 3.21
CA HIS A 45 8.88 -13.01 3.49
C HIS A 45 9.23 -11.51 3.45
N ALA A 46 10.45 -11.13 3.86
CA ALA A 46 10.89 -9.74 3.80
C ALA A 46 10.96 -9.24 2.35
N GLN A 47 11.53 -10.03 1.45
CA GLN A 47 11.64 -9.69 0.03
C GLN A 47 10.27 -9.60 -0.64
N ILE A 48 9.34 -10.52 -0.29
CA ILE A 48 7.97 -10.47 -0.81
C ILE A 48 7.28 -9.18 -0.38
N TRP A 49 7.42 -8.78 0.88
CA TRP A 49 6.88 -7.52 1.35
C TRP A 49 7.54 -6.31 0.70
N GLY A 50 8.85 -6.34 0.48
CA GLY A 50 9.56 -5.28 -0.24
C GLY A 50 9.01 -5.08 -1.66
N MET A 51 8.78 -6.18 -2.37
CA MET A 51 8.12 -6.19 -3.67
C MET A 51 6.69 -5.62 -3.58
N LEU A 52 5.83 -6.15 -2.69
CA LEU A 52 4.44 -5.70 -2.56
C LEU A 52 4.30 -4.21 -2.21
N LEU A 53 5.17 -3.69 -1.35
CA LEU A 53 5.17 -2.27 -1.00
C LEU A 53 5.72 -1.40 -2.15
N SER A 54 6.65 -1.91 -2.95
CA SER A 54 7.08 -1.24 -4.18
C SER A 54 5.96 -1.18 -5.24
N ASP A 55 5.08 -2.18 -5.29
CA ASP A 55 3.91 -2.15 -6.18
C ASP A 55 2.98 -1.00 -5.80
N ILE A 56 2.73 -0.78 -4.49
CA ILE A 56 1.96 0.39 -4.01
C ILE A 56 2.59 1.68 -4.53
N PHE A 57 3.91 1.83 -4.38
CA PHE A 57 4.64 3.00 -4.88
C PHE A 57 4.36 3.24 -6.37
N HIS A 58 4.48 2.23 -7.21
CA HIS A 58 4.26 2.37 -8.65
C HIS A 58 2.81 2.70 -9.00
N HIS A 59 1.85 2.08 -8.30
CA HIS A 59 0.43 2.40 -8.47
C HIS A 59 0.11 3.84 -8.07
N VAL A 60 0.72 4.35 -7.01
CA VAL A 60 0.57 5.75 -6.60
C VAL A 60 1.16 6.69 -7.65
N VAL A 61 2.37 6.40 -8.16
CA VAL A 61 2.99 7.20 -9.23
C VAL A 61 2.05 7.31 -10.43
N ASP A 62 1.56 6.19 -10.93
CA ASP A 62 0.72 6.17 -12.13
C ASP A 62 -0.63 6.87 -11.88
N ALA A 63 -1.21 6.75 -10.68
CA ALA A 63 -2.43 7.46 -10.31
C ALA A 63 -2.22 8.99 -10.24
N VAL A 64 -1.14 9.46 -9.63
CA VAL A 64 -0.81 10.89 -9.57
C VAL A 64 -0.54 11.47 -10.96
N VAL A 65 0.12 10.72 -11.84
CA VAL A 65 0.34 11.11 -13.25
C VAL A 65 -0.99 11.36 -13.95
N LEU A 66 -1.96 10.45 -13.79
CA LEU A 66 -3.29 10.57 -14.39
C LEU A 66 -4.05 11.80 -13.88
N GLU A 67 -3.95 12.11 -12.58
CA GLU A 67 -4.69 13.22 -11.97
C GLU A 67 -4.04 14.60 -12.19
N THR A 68 -2.70 14.67 -12.31
CA THR A 68 -1.97 15.95 -12.34
C THR A 68 -1.39 16.33 -13.69
N SER A 69 -1.43 15.44 -14.69
CA SER A 69 -0.74 15.60 -15.99
C SER A 69 0.78 15.79 -15.89
N ARG A 70 1.39 15.57 -14.72
CA ARG A 70 2.85 15.54 -14.54
C ARG A 70 3.44 14.31 -15.21
N THR A 71 4.71 14.36 -15.60
CA THR A 71 5.33 13.19 -16.19
C THR A 71 5.54 12.10 -15.14
N ARG A 72 5.47 10.83 -15.57
CA ARG A 72 5.75 9.69 -14.68
C ARG A 72 7.12 9.76 -14.03
N LYS A 73 8.11 10.30 -14.76
CA LYS A 73 9.47 10.49 -14.25
C LYS A 73 9.46 11.45 -13.06
N ASP A 74 8.85 12.63 -13.21
CA ASP A 74 8.85 13.67 -12.18
C ASP A 74 8.10 13.22 -10.91
N VAL A 75 6.96 12.54 -11.08
CA VAL A 75 6.18 12.00 -9.95
C VAL A 75 6.95 10.89 -9.24
N ARG A 76 7.58 9.97 -9.99
CA ARG A 76 8.42 8.91 -9.43
C ARG A 76 9.59 9.47 -8.65
N GLU A 77 10.32 10.43 -9.21
CA GLU A 77 11.46 11.06 -8.55
C GLU A 77 11.02 11.81 -7.29
N SER A 78 9.90 12.54 -7.35
CA SER A 78 9.31 13.24 -6.21
C SER A 78 8.93 12.29 -5.08
N LEU A 79 8.14 11.24 -5.35
CA LEU A 79 7.71 10.28 -4.33
C LEU A 79 8.89 9.49 -3.77
N ARG A 80 9.85 9.12 -4.61
CA ARG A 80 11.08 8.45 -4.14
C ARG A 80 11.84 9.34 -3.18
N HIS A 81 12.06 10.60 -3.56
CA HIS A 81 12.77 11.55 -2.72
C HIS A 81 12.07 11.72 -1.36
N SER A 82 10.75 11.87 -1.36
CA SER A 82 9.97 11.94 -0.11
C SER A 82 10.11 10.69 0.76
N LEU A 83 10.16 9.49 0.18
CA LEU A 83 10.41 8.26 0.92
C LEU A 83 11.83 8.26 1.51
N GLU A 84 12.85 8.58 0.71
CA GLU A 84 14.25 8.62 1.15
C GLU A 84 14.49 9.65 2.27
N GLU A 85 13.87 10.83 2.19
CA GLU A 85 13.90 11.85 3.25
C GLU A 85 13.33 11.32 4.57
N VAL A 86 12.19 10.63 4.51
CA VAL A 86 11.56 10.04 5.70
C VAL A 86 12.44 8.92 6.28
N VAL A 87 13.02 8.07 5.43
CA VAL A 87 13.94 7.00 5.82
C VAL A 87 15.18 7.57 6.52
N GLY A 88 15.72 8.69 6.03
CA GLY A 88 16.88 9.37 6.63
C GLY A 88 16.57 10.25 7.83
N SER A 89 15.30 10.37 8.23
CA SER A 89 14.89 11.23 9.34
C SER A 89 14.74 10.48 10.67
N ASP A 90 14.88 11.20 11.78
CA ASP A 90 14.65 10.66 13.14
C ASP A 90 13.16 10.60 13.52
N ARG A 91 12.24 10.63 12.55
CA ARG A 91 10.81 10.63 12.85
C ARG A 91 10.37 9.26 13.38
N GLY A 92 9.38 9.27 14.27
CA GLY A 92 8.70 8.04 14.69
C GLY A 92 7.70 7.52 13.66
N THR A 93 7.25 6.28 13.87
CA THR A 93 6.18 5.64 13.08
C THR A 93 4.79 6.08 13.57
N ARG A 94 3.89 6.43 12.65
CA ARG A 94 2.49 6.75 12.97
C ARG A 94 1.63 5.49 12.97
N CYS A 95 1.79 4.69 14.01
CA CYS A 95 1.10 3.40 14.16
C CYS A 95 -0.24 3.57 14.89
N GLY A 96 -1.33 3.22 14.20
CA GLY A 96 -2.64 2.97 14.79
C GLY A 96 -2.79 1.50 15.17
N ALA A 97 -3.91 0.88 14.79
CA ALA A 97 -4.17 -0.53 15.05
C ALA A 97 -3.40 -1.44 14.08
N LEU A 98 -2.76 -2.49 14.61
CA LEU A 98 -2.11 -3.54 13.82
C LEU A 98 -2.74 -4.90 14.15
N LYS A 99 -3.28 -5.56 13.12
CA LYS A 99 -3.96 -6.86 13.26
C LYS A 99 -3.29 -7.91 12.39
N ILE A 100 -2.75 -8.94 13.05
CA ILE A 100 -2.00 -10.01 12.38
C ILE A 100 -2.90 -11.24 12.23
N HIS A 101 -3.00 -11.74 11.00
CA HIS A 101 -3.83 -12.88 10.66
C HIS A 101 -2.98 -14.10 10.29
N SER A 102 -3.16 -15.19 11.03
CA SER A 102 -2.44 -16.46 10.84
C SER A 102 -3.07 -17.39 9.80
N ARG A 103 -4.25 -17.04 9.29
CA ARG A 103 -5.00 -17.84 8.30
C ARG A 103 -5.09 -17.07 6.99
N CYS A 104 -4.91 -17.77 5.87
CA CYS A 104 -5.22 -17.26 4.54
C CYS A 104 -6.72 -16.93 4.50
N ALA A 105 -7.05 -15.67 4.23
CA ALA A 105 -8.42 -15.21 4.16
C ALA A 105 -8.73 -14.71 2.74
N LEU A 106 -9.93 -15.03 2.24
CA LEU A 106 -10.45 -14.44 0.99
C LEU A 106 -10.69 -12.93 1.15
N GLN A 107 -10.95 -12.52 2.39
CA GLN A 107 -11.09 -11.14 2.81
C GLN A 107 -10.51 -10.96 4.21
N LEU A 108 -9.57 -10.04 4.39
CA LEU A 108 -9.08 -9.68 5.71
C LEU A 108 -10.13 -8.83 6.43
N PRO A 109 -10.36 -9.05 7.73
CA PRO A 109 -11.21 -8.16 8.51
C PRO A 109 -10.56 -6.78 8.62
N ASP A 110 -11.37 -5.76 8.88
CA ASP A 110 -10.86 -4.43 9.18
C ASP A 110 -9.94 -4.47 10.43
N PRO A 111 -8.91 -3.61 10.49
CA PRO A 111 -8.25 -3.32 11.75
C PRO A 111 -9.24 -2.64 12.70
N ASP A 112 -8.93 -2.57 13.99
CA ASP A 112 -9.83 -2.01 15.01
C ASP A 112 -9.87 -0.47 14.92
N VAL A 113 -10.48 0.06 13.85
CA VAL A 113 -10.64 1.48 13.53
C VAL A 113 -11.96 2.05 14.03
N SER A 114 -12.04 3.38 14.13
CA SER A 114 -13.18 4.13 14.68
C SER A 114 -14.51 3.89 13.95
N GLY A 115 -14.45 3.59 12.65
CA GLY A 115 -15.63 3.41 11.79
C GLY A 115 -16.33 4.71 11.41
N ASP A 116 -15.80 5.87 11.79
CA ASP A 116 -16.38 7.17 11.46
C ASP A 116 -16.17 7.56 9.97
N ASP A 117 -16.71 8.71 9.55
CA ASP A 117 -16.63 9.18 8.16
C ASP A 117 -15.24 9.67 7.74
N ASN A 118 -14.35 9.93 8.70
CA ASN A 118 -12.95 10.31 8.45
C ASN A 118 -12.03 9.08 8.32
N CYS A 119 -12.53 7.89 8.66
CA CYS A 119 -11.81 6.63 8.48
C CYS A 119 -11.90 6.14 7.02
N VAL A 120 -10.75 6.06 6.36
CA VAL A 120 -10.66 5.75 4.93
C VAL A 120 -9.63 4.65 4.66
N GLU A 121 -10.03 3.64 3.89
CA GLU A 121 -9.13 2.60 3.40
C GLU A 121 -8.31 3.15 2.23
N ILE A 122 -6.98 3.06 2.32
CA ILE A 122 -6.06 3.65 1.35
C ILE A 122 -5.29 2.61 0.54
N VAL A 123 -5.14 1.39 1.05
CA VAL A 123 -4.45 0.30 0.35
C VAL A 123 -5.14 -1.01 0.60
N ARG A 124 -5.26 -1.82 -0.45
CA ARG A 124 -5.71 -3.20 -0.40
C ARG A 124 -4.85 -4.07 -1.31
N ILE A 125 -4.37 -5.22 -0.83
CA ILE A 125 -3.58 -6.17 -1.62
C ILE A 125 -4.20 -7.56 -1.59
N ALA A 126 -4.51 -8.08 -2.78
CA ALA A 126 -4.95 -9.45 -3.00
C ALA A 126 -4.01 -10.21 -3.95
N LEU A 127 -3.68 -11.44 -3.59
CA LEU A 127 -2.92 -12.38 -4.38
C LEU A 127 -3.88 -13.30 -5.13
N LEU A 128 -3.72 -13.44 -6.44
CA LEU A 128 -4.51 -14.31 -7.34
C LEU A 128 -3.61 -15.38 -7.95
N PRO A 129 -4.10 -16.56 -8.38
CA PRO A 129 -3.31 -17.64 -9.01
C PRO A 129 -2.14 -17.20 -9.92
N ASP A 130 -2.35 -16.18 -10.76
CA ASP A 130 -1.37 -15.76 -11.76
C ASP A 130 -0.98 -14.28 -11.67
N SER A 131 -1.46 -13.55 -10.65
CA SER A 131 -1.16 -12.12 -10.54
C SER A 131 -1.37 -11.56 -9.13
N ILE A 132 -0.94 -10.32 -8.94
CA ILE A 132 -1.15 -9.52 -7.73
C ILE A 132 -2.14 -8.42 -8.10
N ARG A 133 -3.02 -8.04 -7.17
CA ARG A 133 -3.91 -6.90 -7.29
C ARG A 133 -3.65 -5.97 -6.13
N VAL A 134 -3.15 -4.78 -6.46
CA VAL A 134 -2.94 -3.68 -5.52
C VAL A 134 -3.95 -2.59 -5.87
N ILE A 135 -4.71 -2.15 -4.88
CA ILE A 135 -5.71 -1.10 -5.01
C ILE A 135 -5.28 0.01 -4.06
N VAL A 136 -5.18 1.22 -4.58
CA VAL A 136 -4.76 2.40 -3.82
C VAL A 136 -5.78 3.53 -3.97
N LEU A 137 -6.01 4.28 -2.90
CA LEU A 137 -6.79 5.50 -2.93
C LEU A 137 -5.86 6.71 -3.04
N VAL A 138 -5.83 7.34 -4.20
CA VAL A 138 -5.02 8.54 -4.46
C VAL A 138 -5.91 9.75 -4.69
N GLY A 139 -5.41 10.93 -4.35
CA GLY A 139 -6.06 12.22 -4.64
C GLY A 139 -6.71 12.89 -3.44
N MET A 140 -6.47 12.37 -2.22
CA MET A 140 -6.95 13.02 -1.00
C MET A 140 -6.10 14.24 -0.60
N TRP A 141 -4.86 14.33 -1.09
CA TRP A 141 -3.88 15.36 -0.74
C TRP A 141 -3.27 16.05 -1.97
N LEU A 142 -3.85 15.83 -3.14
CA LEU A 142 -3.50 16.55 -4.36
C LEU A 142 -3.96 18.03 -4.30
N PRO A 143 -3.25 18.93 -4.99
CA PRO A 143 -2.07 18.66 -5.84
C PRO A 143 -0.71 18.70 -5.10
N ASP A 144 -0.66 19.22 -3.87
CA ASP A 144 0.61 19.72 -3.33
C ASP A 144 1.37 18.73 -2.43
N ASN A 145 0.71 17.70 -1.89
CA ASN A 145 1.29 16.88 -0.81
C ASN A 145 1.16 15.37 -0.99
N GLU A 146 0.59 14.90 -2.10
CA GLU A 146 0.27 13.49 -2.29
C GLU A 146 1.53 12.61 -2.20
N GLU A 147 2.61 12.96 -2.90
CA GLU A 147 3.87 12.21 -2.84
C GLU A 147 4.50 12.22 -1.46
N SER A 148 4.53 13.37 -0.78
CA SER A 148 5.06 13.48 0.58
C SER A 148 4.28 12.59 1.55
N VAL A 149 2.94 12.60 1.47
CA VAL A 149 2.10 11.77 2.33
C VAL A 149 2.32 10.29 2.06
N TRP A 150 2.39 9.88 0.79
CA TRP A 150 2.66 8.49 0.43
C TRP A 150 4.05 8.01 0.82
N GLY A 151 5.07 8.87 0.75
CA GLY A 151 6.41 8.54 1.27
C GLY A 151 6.37 8.21 2.77
N ASN A 152 5.60 8.98 3.54
CA ASN A 152 5.39 8.71 4.97
C ASN A 152 4.57 7.43 5.21
N ILE A 153 3.53 7.18 4.42
CA ILE A 153 2.68 5.97 4.52
C ILE A 153 3.49 4.71 4.22
N LEU A 154 4.31 4.72 3.16
CA LEU A 154 5.16 3.58 2.80
C LEU A 154 6.17 3.26 3.90
N TYR A 155 6.78 4.29 4.50
CA TYR A 155 7.65 4.12 5.66
C TYR A 155 6.91 3.52 6.86
N ASP A 156 5.74 4.07 7.21
CA ASP A 156 4.95 3.58 8.35
C ASP A 156 4.47 2.14 8.12
N ALA A 157 4.05 1.81 6.90
CA ALA A 157 3.66 0.47 6.51
C ALA A 157 4.83 -0.51 6.63
N ALA A 158 6.02 -0.13 6.15
CA ALA A 158 7.22 -0.95 6.27
C ALA A 158 7.58 -1.21 7.74
N ALA A 159 7.53 -0.18 8.60
CA ALA A 159 7.79 -0.33 10.03
C ALA A 159 6.76 -1.25 10.72
N MET A 160 5.47 -1.05 10.43
CA MET A 160 4.40 -1.89 10.98
C MET A 160 4.53 -3.34 10.51
N ILE A 161 4.78 -3.58 9.23
CA ILE A 161 4.99 -4.93 8.67
C ILE A 161 6.25 -5.56 9.26
N ALA A 162 7.36 -4.83 9.39
CA ALA A 162 8.58 -5.33 10.02
C ALA A 162 8.34 -5.83 11.45
N SER A 163 7.49 -5.15 12.23
CA SER A 163 7.13 -5.57 13.59
C SER A 163 6.34 -6.88 13.66
N THR A 164 5.83 -7.37 12.53
CA THR A 164 5.03 -8.61 12.45
C THR A 164 5.89 -9.85 12.19
N PHE A 165 7.19 -9.66 11.89
CA PHE A 165 8.15 -10.75 11.78
C PHE A 165 8.53 -11.28 13.17
N ASN A 166 9.17 -12.46 13.22
CA ASN A 166 9.50 -13.17 14.46
C ASN A 166 10.02 -12.20 15.53
N PRO A 167 9.44 -12.16 16.75
CA PRO A 167 9.86 -11.26 17.83
C PRO A 167 11.32 -11.44 18.29
N GLU A 168 11.97 -12.54 17.92
CA GLU A 168 13.41 -12.75 18.15
C GLU A 168 14.30 -11.98 17.15
N ARG A 169 13.74 -11.49 16.05
CA ARG A 169 14.46 -10.62 15.10
C ARG A 169 14.38 -9.17 15.57
N ASP A 170 15.50 -8.48 15.42
CA ASP A 170 15.57 -7.03 15.62
C ASP A 170 14.66 -6.33 14.61
N ALA A 171 13.54 -5.78 15.09
CA ALA A 171 12.54 -5.13 14.26
C ALA A 171 13.09 -3.92 13.48
N ASP A 172 14.08 -3.20 14.04
CA ASP A 172 14.70 -2.08 13.35
C ASP A 172 15.58 -2.54 12.20
N ARG A 173 16.28 -3.67 12.38
CA ARG A 173 17.03 -4.31 11.29
C ARG A 173 16.09 -4.81 10.19
N VAL A 174 15.00 -5.50 10.54
CA VAL A 174 14.01 -5.99 9.55
C VAL A 174 13.37 -4.83 8.81
N LYS A 175 13.06 -3.73 9.50
CA LYS A 175 12.56 -2.49 8.88
C LYS A 175 13.57 -1.91 7.90
N ALA A 176 14.85 -1.82 8.27
CA ALA A 176 15.90 -1.32 7.40
C ALA A 176 16.09 -2.20 6.15
N ASP A 177 16.12 -3.52 6.33
CA ASP A 177 16.21 -4.49 5.22
C ASP A 177 14.99 -4.36 4.29
N LEU A 178 13.78 -4.25 4.85
CA LEU A 178 12.54 -4.07 4.08
C LEU A 178 12.53 -2.75 3.29
N LEU A 179 12.97 -1.64 3.89
CA LEU A 179 13.08 -0.35 3.20
C LEU A 179 14.12 -0.40 2.07
N ALA A 180 15.22 -1.10 2.25
CA ALA A 180 16.21 -1.33 1.21
C ALA A 180 15.62 -2.14 0.04
N ASP A 181 14.85 -3.19 0.33
CA ASP A 181 14.16 -3.99 -0.68
C ASP A 181 13.12 -3.16 -1.45
N ILE A 182 12.34 -2.30 -0.77
CA ILE A 182 11.39 -1.39 -1.43
C ILE A 182 12.13 -0.50 -2.44
N LEU A 183 13.21 0.16 -2.01
CA LEU A 183 14.00 1.03 -2.89
C LEU A 183 14.63 0.24 -4.05
N HIS A 184 15.07 -0.99 -3.80
CA HIS A 184 15.58 -1.88 -4.85
C HIS A 184 14.51 -2.17 -5.91
N TYR A 185 13.31 -2.60 -5.51
CA TYR A 185 12.24 -2.95 -6.44
C TYR A 185 11.58 -1.74 -7.13
N ILE A 186 11.65 -0.55 -6.53
CA ILE A 186 11.29 0.71 -7.22
C ILE A 186 12.16 0.93 -8.48
N ASP A 187 13.42 0.50 -8.44
CA ASP A 187 14.36 0.58 -9.58
C ASP A 187 14.36 -0.66 -10.46
N HIS A 188 14.10 -1.81 -9.87
CA HIS A 188 14.16 -3.11 -10.53
C HIS A 188 12.84 -3.88 -10.33
N PRO A 189 11.74 -3.44 -10.96
CA PRO A 189 10.46 -4.13 -10.89
C PRO A 189 10.56 -5.63 -11.15
N SER A 190 10.05 -6.45 -10.24
CA SER A 190 10.07 -7.91 -10.38
C SER A 190 9.09 -8.43 -11.44
N THR A 191 8.08 -7.64 -11.78
CA THR A 191 7.03 -8.01 -12.74
C THR A 191 6.68 -6.85 -13.68
N LYS A 192 5.99 -7.17 -14.77
CA LYS A 192 5.39 -6.16 -15.64
C LYS A 192 4.16 -5.58 -14.94
N TYR A 193 4.24 -4.31 -14.53
CA TYR A 193 3.11 -3.60 -13.96
C TYR A 193 2.04 -3.30 -15.01
N SER A 194 0.79 -3.59 -14.66
CA SER A 194 -0.39 -3.13 -15.36
C SER A 194 -1.42 -2.72 -14.31
N GLY A 195 -1.74 -1.43 -14.21
CA GLY A 195 -2.75 -0.91 -13.31
C GLY A 195 -4.05 -0.56 -14.04
N GLU A 196 -5.17 -0.82 -13.38
CA GLU A 196 -6.47 -0.23 -13.73
C GLU A 196 -6.75 0.91 -12.73
N TYR A 197 -7.21 2.05 -13.24
CA TYR A 197 -7.40 3.26 -12.44
C TYR A 197 -8.86 3.68 -12.50
N TYR A 198 -9.47 3.77 -11.32
CA TYR A 198 -10.84 4.21 -11.16
C TYR A 198 -10.80 5.64 -10.61
N ASN A 199 -11.17 6.61 -11.44
CA ASN A 199 -11.21 8.00 -11.01
C ASN A 199 -12.29 8.14 -9.91
N THR A 200 -11.94 8.73 -8.78
CA THR A 200 -12.85 8.90 -7.65
C THR A 200 -13.84 10.06 -7.86
N GLN A 201 -13.70 10.84 -8.94
CA GLN A 201 -14.70 11.83 -9.30
C GLN A 201 -15.92 11.13 -9.92
N PRO A 202 -17.11 11.23 -9.31
CA PRO A 202 -18.34 10.98 -10.05
C PRO A 202 -18.35 11.98 -11.21
N GLU A 203 -18.70 11.52 -12.41
CA GLU A 203 -18.93 12.36 -13.59
C GLU A 203 -19.50 13.73 -13.14
N ARG A 204 -18.69 14.79 -13.17
CA ARG A 204 -19.21 16.16 -13.26
C ARG A 204 -19.83 16.28 -14.64
N ARG A 205 -20.97 15.60 -14.83
CA ARG A 205 -21.83 15.74 -16.00
C ARG A 205 -22.06 17.22 -16.18
N ALA A 206 -21.67 17.68 -17.36
CA ALA A 206 -21.91 19.00 -17.87
C ALA A 206 -23.30 19.52 -17.47
N LYS A 207 -23.34 20.41 -16.48
CA LYS A 207 -24.33 21.47 -16.41
C LYS A 207 -23.63 22.77 -16.77
N ARG A 208 -23.27 22.89 -18.04
CA ARG A 208 -23.26 24.19 -18.71
C ARG A 208 -24.60 24.29 -19.42
N ARG A 209 -25.52 25.04 -18.81
CA ARG A 209 -26.60 25.73 -19.53
C ARG A 209 -26.16 27.17 -19.68
#